data_AF-A0A427BAY6-F1
#
_entry.id   AF-A0A427BAY6-F1
#
_cell.length_a   1.000
_cell.length_b   1.000
_cell.length_c   1.000
_cell.angle_alpha   90.00
_cell.angle_beta   90.00
_cell.angle_gamma   90.00
#
_symmetry.space_group_name_H-M   'P 1'
#
loop_
_entity.id
_entity.type
_entity.pdbx_description
1 polymer ?
#
loop_
_entity_poly.entity_id
_entity_poly.type
_entity_poly.pdbx_seq_one_letter_code
_entity_poly.pdbx_strand_id
1 'polypeptide(L)'
;LTEQEPLSSLAIEFQSGSPILQEKIKLLAEQYAALRRTRGDGNCFYRSFMYSYLEHILETQDKAEVDRIMANIEQCKKTLQVLGYADFTFEDFFSVSVVPSYPLFLFHLLFFFCLHCACHW
;
A
#
# COMPACT_ATOMS: atom_id res chain seq x y z
N LEU A 1 -1.77 9.42 4.18
CA LEU A 1 -3.18 8.98 4.22
C LEU A 1 -3.92 9.85 5.23
N THR A 2 -5.24 9.81 5.31
CA THR A 2 -5.96 10.45 6.43
C THR A 2 -5.74 9.66 7.72
N GLU A 3 -6.20 10.20 8.84
CA GLU A 3 -6.44 9.41 10.05
C GLU A 3 -7.58 8.40 9.82
N GLN A 4 -7.64 7.38 10.67
CA GLN A 4 -8.76 6.45 10.69
C GLN A 4 -10.05 7.18 11.09
N GLU A 5 -11.13 6.83 10.43
CA GLU A 5 -12.46 7.37 10.70
C GLU A 5 -13.49 6.25 10.78
N PRO A 6 -14.60 6.44 11.51
CA PRO A 6 -15.65 5.43 11.59
C PRO A 6 -16.36 5.25 10.25
N LEU A 7 -16.88 4.04 9.99
CA LEU A 7 -17.70 3.74 8.79
C LEU A 7 -18.95 4.63 8.69
N SER A 8 -19.43 5.20 9.80
CA SER A 8 -20.52 6.17 9.80
C SER A 8 -20.21 7.42 8.98
N SER A 9 -18.94 7.85 8.90
CA SER A 9 -18.52 8.95 8.03
C SER A 9 -18.82 8.65 6.55
N LEU A 10 -18.63 7.39 6.14
CA LEU A 10 -18.96 6.94 4.78
C LEU A 10 -20.47 6.87 4.57
N ALA A 11 -21.24 6.44 5.58
CA ALA A 11 -22.70 6.42 5.50
C ALA A 11 -23.28 7.83 5.31
N ILE A 12 -22.73 8.83 6.02
CA ILE A 12 -23.13 10.24 5.90
C ILE A 12 -22.84 10.77 4.48
N GLU A 13 -21.66 10.46 3.93
CA GLU A 13 -21.26 10.86 2.58
C GLU A 13 -22.25 10.36 1.51
N PHE A 14 -22.79 9.15 1.69
CA PHE A 14 -23.72 8.51 0.76
C PHE A 14 -25.19 8.59 1.20
N GLN A 15 -25.56 9.46 2.16
CA GLN A 15 -26.93 9.55 2.68
C GLN A 15 -27.98 9.87 1.60
N SER A 16 -27.60 10.66 0.60
CA SER A 16 -28.44 11.03 -0.55
C SER A 16 -28.15 10.18 -1.78
N GLY A 17 -27.30 9.16 -1.65
CA GLY A 17 -26.95 8.22 -2.72
C GLY A 17 -27.99 7.11 -2.88
N SER A 18 -27.71 6.19 -3.81
CA SER A 18 -28.58 5.04 -4.09
C SER A 18 -28.85 4.20 -2.84
N PRO A 19 -30.10 3.73 -2.61
CA PRO A 19 -30.42 2.81 -1.51
C PRO A 19 -29.55 1.56 -1.49
N ILE A 20 -29.12 1.07 -2.67
CA ILE A 20 -28.23 -0.09 -2.81
C ILE A 20 -26.86 0.18 -2.18
N LEU A 21 -26.32 1.39 -2.36
CA LEU A 21 -25.02 1.76 -1.78
C LEU A 21 -25.12 1.92 -0.27
N GLN A 22 -26.20 2.51 0.22
CA GLN A 22 -26.44 2.65 1.66
C GLN A 22 -26.53 1.28 2.34
N GLU A 23 -27.21 0.31 1.73
CA GLU A 23 -27.30 -1.05 2.28
C GLU A 23 -25.94 -1.75 2.30
N LYS A 24 -25.13 -1.59 1.23
CA LYS A 24 -23.75 -2.11 1.22
C LYS A 24 -22.89 -1.48 2.32
N ILE A 25 -23.03 -0.18 2.58
CA ILE A 25 -22.27 0.50 3.64
C ILE A 25 -22.66 -0.02 5.03
N LYS A 26 -23.95 -0.32 5.27
CA LYS A 26 -24.38 -0.95 6.53
C LYS A 26 -23.74 -2.32 6.72
N LEU A 27 -23.76 -3.16 5.69
CA LEU A 27 -23.13 -4.49 5.73
C LEU A 27 -21.61 -4.38 5.97
N LEU A 28 -20.95 -3.37 5.41
CA LEU A 28 -19.54 -3.11 5.70
C LEU A 28 -19.32 -2.71 7.17
N ALA A 29 -20.19 -1.90 7.74
CA ALA A 29 -20.08 -1.47 9.14
C ALA A 29 -20.26 -2.62 10.16
N GLU A 30 -20.88 -3.73 9.76
CA GLU A 30 -20.98 -4.94 10.60
C GLU A 30 -19.65 -5.71 10.69
N GLN A 31 -18.78 -5.57 9.67
CA GLN A 31 -17.53 -6.34 9.56
C GLN A 31 -16.27 -5.51 9.81
N TYR A 32 -16.33 -4.20 9.56
CA TYR A 32 -15.16 -3.31 9.60
C TYR A 32 -15.40 -2.16 10.58
N ALA A 33 -14.43 -1.93 11.47
CA ALA A 33 -14.52 -0.91 12.52
C ALA A 33 -14.27 0.52 12.00
N ALA A 34 -13.36 0.69 11.05
CA ALA A 34 -12.93 1.98 10.55
C ALA A 34 -12.49 1.90 9.08
N LEU A 35 -12.39 3.05 8.43
CA LEU A 35 -11.73 3.21 7.14
C LEU A 35 -10.63 4.29 7.23
N ARG A 36 -9.73 4.27 6.26
CA ARG A 36 -8.71 5.31 6.07
C ARG A 36 -8.71 5.74 4.61
N ARG A 37 -8.86 7.04 4.35
CA ARG A 37 -8.92 7.54 2.97
C ARG A 37 -7.53 7.77 2.37
N THR A 38 -7.42 7.48 1.09
CA THR A 38 -6.30 7.86 0.23
C THR A 38 -6.70 8.95 -0.75
N ARG A 39 -5.74 9.79 -1.16
CA ARG A 39 -5.95 10.74 -2.25
C ARG A 39 -6.27 10.00 -3.55
N GLY A 40 -7.34 10.42 -4.24
CA GLY A 40 -7.73 9.90 -5.55
C GLY A 40 -6.93 10.51 -6.69
N ASP A 41 -5.64 10.17 -6.79
CA ASP A 41 -4.70 10.72 -7.78
C ASP A 41 -4.11 9.65 -8.72
N GLY A 42 -4.83 8.54 -8.92
CA GLY A 42 -4.39 7.40 -9.72
C GLY A 42 -3.46 6.42 -8.99
N ASN A 43 -2.87 6.83 -7.86
CA ASN A 43 -1.97 5.98 -7.06
C ASN A 43 -2.65 5.41 -5.79
N CYS A 44 -3.97 5.55 -5.67
CA CYS A 44 -4.72 5.22 -4.45
C CYS A 44 -4.59 3.74 -4.04
N PHE A 45 -4.54 2.81 -5.00
CA PHE A 45 -4.32 1.39 -4.74
C PHE A 45 -2.96 1.14 -4.09
N TYR A 46 -1.87 1.55 -4.74
CA TYR A 46 -0.51 1.35 -4.23
C TYR A 46 -0.32 2.02 -2.88
N ARG A 47 -0.90 3.21 -2.70
CA ARG A 47 -0.84 3.95 -1.44
C ARG A 47 -1.60 3.26 -0.31
N SER A 48 -2.78 2.69 -0.61
CA SER A 48 -3.58 1.93 0.35
C SER A 48 -2.89 0.62 0.73
N PHE A 49 -2.45 -0.15 -0.27
CA PHE A 49 -1.74 -1.41 -0.07
C PHE A 49 -0.50 -1.21 0.79
N MET A 50 0.33 -0.23 0.42
CA MET A 50 1.59 -0.01 1.11
C MET A 50 1.40 0.36 2.58
N TYR A 51 0.46 1.26 2.84
CA TYR A 51 0.17 1.67 4.20
C TYR A 51 -0.36 0.49 5.03
N SER A 52 -1.35 -0.24 4.50
CA SER A 52 -1.93 -1.41 5.17
C SER A 52 -0.89 -2.50 5.45
N TYR A 53 -0.02 -2.79 4.48
CA TYR A 53 1.04 -3.78 4.62
C TYR A 53 2.08 -3.38 5.68
N LEU A 54 2.54 -2.12 5.66
CA LEU A 54 3.50 -1.64 6.66
C LEU A 54 2.87 -1.55 8.06
N GLU A 55 1.64 -1.08 8.17
CA GLU A 55 0.88 -1.07 9.44
C GLU A 55 0.77 -2.49 10.01
N HIS A 56 0.43 -3.47 9.18
CA HIS A 56 0.38 -4.88 9.58
C HIS A 56 1.72 -5.41 10.09
N ILE A 57 2.84 -5.14 9.41
CA ILE A 57 4.18 -5.56 9.86
C ILE A 57 4.56 -4.86 11.18
N LEU A 58 4.24 -3.58 11.32
CA LEU A 58 4.51 -2.83 12.55
C LEU A 58 3.71 -3.37 13.74
N GLU A 59 2.46 -3.76 13.53
CA GLU A 59 1.60 -4.32 14.58
C GLU A 59 1.97 -5.75 14.95
N THR A 60 2.25 -6.60 13.95
CA THR A 60 2.50 -8.03 14.17
C THR A 60 3.97 -8.35 14.47
N GLN A 61 4.90 -7.48 14.08
CA GLN A 61 6.35 -7.72 14.14
C GLN A 61 6.76 -9.03 13.44
N ASP A 62 6.07 -9.39 12.36
CA ASP A 62 6.31 -10.63 11.61
C ASP A 62 7.62 -10.59 10.82
N LYS A 63 8.68 -11.12 11.43
CA LYS A 63 10.02 -11.20 10.82
C LYS A 63 10.07 -12.14 9.62
N ALA A 64 9.29 -13.22 9.62
CA ALA A 64 9.31 -14.18 8.52
C ALA A 64 8.74 -13.54 7.25
N GLU A 65 7.69 -12.74 7.40
CA GLU A 65 7.13 -11.96 6.31
C GLU A 65 8.09 -10.87 5.81
N VAL A 66 8.80 -10.19 6.72
CA VAL A 66 9.87 -9.24 6.36
C VAL A 66 10.96 -9.92 5.53
N ASP A 67 11.47 -11.07 5.97
CA ASP A 67 12.51 -11.80 5.23
C ASP A 67 12.00 -12.23 3.84
N ARG A 68 10.74 -12.70 3.77
CA ARG A 68 10.10 -13.12 2.52
C ARG A 68 9.95 -11.96 1.53
N ILE A 69 9.48 -10.79 1.97
CA ILE A 69 9.31 -9.64 1.08
C ILE A 69 10.65 -9.06 0.64
N MET A 70 11.66 -9.05 1.50
CA MET A 70 13.01 -8.62 1.14
C MET A 70 13.61 -9.52 0.05
N ALA A 71 13.43 -10.84 0.15
CA ALA A 71 13.85 -11.77 -0.90
C ALA A 71 13.12 -11.51 -2.23
N ASN A 72 11.82 -11.23 -2.18
CA ASN A 72 11.03 -10.90 -3.38
C ASN A 72 11.45 -9.56 -4.01
N ILE A 73 11.77 -8.56 -3.20
CA ILE A 73 12.27 -7.25 -3.64
C ILE A 73 13.59 -7.43 -4.40
N GLU A 74 14.52 -8.22 -3.85
CA GLU A 74 15.80 -8.52 -4.50
C GLU A 74 15.60 -9.30 -5.82
N GLN A 75 14.65 -10.23 -5.86
CA GLN A 75 14.31 -10.94 -7.09
C GLN A 75 13.69 -10.00 -8.13
N CYS A 76 12.84 -9.06 -7.71
CA CYS A 76 12.25 -8.05 -8.60
C CYS A 76 13.34 -7.16 -9.21
N LYS A 77 14.30 -6.70 -8.39
CA LYS A 77 15.47 -5.94 -8.85
C LYS A 77 16.21 -6.69 -9.97
N LYS A 78 16.51 -7.97 -9.77
CA LYS A 78 17.17 -8.81 -10.80
C LYS A 78 16.34 -8.95 -12.07
N THR A 79 15.02 -9.11 -11.95
CA THR A 79 14.13 -9.16 -13.11
C THR A 79 14.19 -7.86 -13.92
N LEU A 80 14.19 -6.71 -13.27
CA LEU A 80 14.30 -5.40 -13.95
C LEU A 80 15.61 -5.28 -14.73
N GLN A 81 16.72 -5.72 -14.13
CA GLN A 81 18.03 -5.77 -14.79
C GLN A 81 17.99 -6.64 -16.06
N VAL A 82 17.41 -7.84 -15.96
CA VAL A 82 17.27 -8.76 -17.09
C VAL A 82 16.38 -8.17 -18.19
N LEU A 83 15.36 -7.39 -17.85
CA LEU A 83 14.51 -6.68 -18.80
C LEU A 83 15.18 -5.46 -19.44
N GLY A 84 16.44 -5.16 -19.09
CA GLY A 84 17.24 -4.10 -19.69
C GLY A 84 17.06 -2.73 -19.04
N TYR A 85 16.49 -2.66 -17.84
CA TYR A 85 16.42 -1.42 -17.08
C TYR A 85 17.79 -1.12 -16.49
N ALA A 86 18.27 0.11 -16.69
CA ALA A 86 19.58 0.50 -16.18
C ALA A 86 19.52 0.69 -14.66
N ASP A 87 20.53 0.17 -13.94
CA ASP A 87 20.55 0.14 -12.47
C ASP A 87 20.27 1.49 -11.81
N PHE A 88 20.86 2.57 -12.34
CA PHE A 88 20.69 3.92 -11.82
C PHE A 88 19.22 4.41 -11.85
N THR A 89 18.35 3.79 -12.67
CA THR A 89 16.94 4.16 -12.76
C THR A 89 16.11 3.65 -11.60
N PHE A 90 16.62 2.66 -10.85
CA PHE A 90 15.88 2.06 -9.74
C PHE A 90 16.65 1.91 -8.43
N GLU A 91 17.98 2.01 -8.45
CA GLU A 91 18.85 1.79 -7.29
C GLU A 91 18.49 2.64 -6.06
N ASP A 92 18.13 3.90 -6.25
CA ASP A 92 17.70 4.80 -5.16
C ASP A 92 16.39 4.34 -4.49
N PHE A 93 15.52 3.63 -5.20
CA PHE A 93 14.27 3.12 -4.63
C PHE A 93 14.48 1.82 -3.84
N PHE A 94 15.42 0.99 -4.27
CA PHE A 94 15.74 -0.27 -3.58
C PHE A 94 16.68 -0.05 -2.39
N SER A 95 17.63 0.88 -2.47
CA SER A 95 18.58 1.18 -1.37
C SER A 95 17.88 1.73 -0.13
N VAL A 96 16.82 2.51 -0.31
CA VAL A 96 15.96 3.01 0.78
C VAL A 96 15.19 1.86 1.47
N SER A 97 14.98 0.73 0.80
CA SER A 97 14.25 -0.43 1.34
C SER A 97 15.11 -1.37 2.21
N VAL A 98 16.44 -1.24 2.19
CA VAL A 98 17.40 -2.20 2.81
C VAL A 98 17.99 -1.70 4.14
N VAL A 99 17.73 -0.46 4.54
CA VAL A 99 18.20 0.06 5.82
C VAL A 99 17.33 -0.56 6.95
N PRO A 100 17.85 -0.90 8.14
CA PRO A 100 17.04 -1.45 9.25
C PRO A 100 16.61 -0.41 10.31
N SER A 101 16.93 0.88 10.12
CA SER A 101 16.88 1.90 11.18
C SER A 101 15.65 2.81 11.10
N TYR A 102 14.47 2.33 11.52
CA TYR A 102 13.21 3.09 11.69
C TYR A 102 13.47 4.50 12.28
N PRO A 103 12.87 5.64 11.82
CA PRO A 103 11.54 5.78 11.21
C PRO A 103 11.45 6.88 10.10
N LEU A 104 12.43 7.02 9.20
CA LEU A 104 12.30 7.86 7.98
C LEU A 104 11.88 7.03 6.73
N PHE A 105 11.29 5.87 6.96
CA PHE A 105 11.07 4.77 6.00
C PHE A 105 9.99 4.98 4.93
N LEU A 106 9.24 6.09 4.98
CA LEU A 106 7.94 6.17 4.32
C LEU A 106 7.89 6.89 2.96
N PHE A 107 8.99 7.47 2.46
CA PHE A 107 8.87 8.43 1.36
C PHE A 107 9.20 7.94 -0.05
N HIS A 108 9.93 6.82 -0.23
CA HIS A 108 10.40 6.42 -1.56
C HIS A 108 9.99 5.01 -2.04
N LEU A 109 9.07 4.36 -1.32
CA LEU A 109 8.36 3.17 -1.80
C LEU A 109 7.38 3.47 -2.95
N LEU A 110 7.08 4.77 -3.15
CA LEU A 110 6.01 5.30 -4.00
C LEU A 110 6.25 5.21 -5.51
N PHE A 111 7.49 5.09 -5.99
CA PHE A 111 7.74 5.24 -7.42
C PHE A 111 7.78 3.91 -8.19
N PHE A 112 8.11 2.79 -7.53
CA PHE A 112 8.45 1.56 -8.28
C PHE A 112 7.33 0.54 -8.41
N PHE A 113 6.47 0.38 -7.39
CA PHE A 113 5.29 -0.47 -7.55
C PHE A 113 4.38 0.05 -8.68
N CYS A 114 4.38 1.36 -8.92
CA CYS A 114 3.55 2.01 -9.92
C CYS A 114 4.19 2.10 -11.33
N LEU A 115 5.53 2.05 -11.47
CA LEU A 115 6.17 2.15 -12.78
C LEU A 115 6.42 0.79 -13.45
N HIS A 116 6.33 -0.33 -12.72
CA HIS A 116 6.70 -1.63 -13.32
C HIS A 116 6.03 -2.91 -12.81
N CYS A 117 5.22 -2.93 -11.75
CA CYS A 117 4.49 -4.15 -11.38
C CYS A 117 3.36 -4.53 -12.38
N ALA A 118 3.20 -3.76 -13.47
CA ALA A 118 2.51 -4.21 -14.68
C ALA A 118 3.28 -5.30 -15.47
N CYS A 119 4.46 -5.74 -15.02
CA CYS A 119 5.04 -7.01 -15.47
C CYS A 119 4.51 -8.16 -14.59
N HIS A 120 3.23 -8.49 -14.80
CA HIS A 120 2.52 -9.65 -14.23
C HIS A 120 2.47 -9.69 -12.70
N TRP A 121 1.56 -8.96 -12.04
CA TRP A 121 0.62 -9.44 -11.00
C TRP A 121 -0.21 -8.27 -10.47
#